data_AF-A0A2W7RK28-F1
#
_entry.id   AF-A0A2W7RK28-F1
#
_cell.length_a   1.000
_cell.length_b   1.000
_cell.length_c   1.000
_cell.angle_alpha   90.00
_cell.angle_beta   90.00
_cell.angle_gamma   90.00
#
_symmetry.space_group_name_H-M   'P 1'
#
loop_
_entity.id
_entity.type
_entity.pdbx_description
1 polymer ?
#
loop_
_entity_poly.entity_id
_entity_poly.type
_entity_poly.pdbx_seq_one_letter_code
_entity_poly.pdbx_strand_id
1 'polypeptide(L)'
;MEVLRTAILDMLRRKKGAYFFSTDVVQQMFPEDWEQFVEEVNTTALELQEEGLVKVSEEWPSDTGDLHRNNSLKISSPNKL
;
A
#
# COMPACT_ATOMS: atom_id res chain seq x y z
N MET A 1 12.71 -1.67 -5.55
CA MET A 1 13.59 -1.64 -4.35
C MET A 1 13.17 -2.77 -3.40
N GLU A 2 14.06 -3.67 -2.97
CA GLU A 2 13.67 -4.88 -2.18
C GLU A 2 13.15 -4.56 -0.76
N VAL A 3 13.52 -3.40 -0.23
CA VAL A 3 13.15 -2.93 1.12
C VAL A 3 11.63 -2.70 1.23
N LEU A 4 11.02 -2.02 0.25
CA LEU A 4 9.58 -1.74 0.24
C LEU A 4 8.75 -3.01 0.12
N ARG A 5 9.18 -3.96 -0.74
CA ARG A 5 8.54 -5.27 -0.89
C ARG A 5 8.48 -6.00 0.45
N THR A 6 9.63 -6.05 1.13
CA THR A 6 9.74 -6.70 2.44
C THR A 6 8.86 -6.02 3.47
N ALA A 7 8.81 -4.68 3.48
CA ALA A 7 7.97 -3.92 4.42
C ALA A 7 6.47 -4.17 4.20
N ILE A 8 6.00 -4.20 2.94
CA ILE A 8 4.59 -4.50 2.61
C ILE A 8 4.22 -5.89 3.10
N LEU A 9 5.06 -6.90 2.81
CA LEU A 9 4.80 -8.29 3.22
C LEU A 9 4.90 -8.51 4.73
N ASP A 10 5.84 -7.83 5.40
CA ASP A 10 5.97 -7.86 6.86
C ASP A 10 4.73 -7.23 7.52
N MET A 11 4.26 -6.10 7.00
CA MET A 11 3.05 -5.44 7.48
C MET A 11 1.80 -6.31 7.27
N LEU A 12 1.70 -7.00 6.14
CA LEU A 12 0.64 -7.98 5.88
C LEU A 12 0.63 -9.11 6.92
N ARG A 13 1.82 -9.61 7.30
CA ARG A 13 1.97 -10.63 8.36
C ARG A 13 1.54 -10.09 9.72
N ARG A 14 1.96 -8.88 10.10
CA ARG A 14 1.60 -8.24 11.37
C ARG A 14 0.09 -8.00 11.50
N LYS A 15 -0.56 -7.60 10.41
CA LYS A 15 -1.99 -7.29 10.36
C LYS A 15 -2.89 -8.54 10.27
N LYS A 16 -2.32 -9.75 10.25
CA LYS A 16 -3.05 -11.04 10.22
C LYS A 16 -4.15 -11.10 9.14
N GLY A 17 -3.88 -10.52 7.97
CA GLY A 17 -4.82 -10.48 6.85
C GLY A 17 -5.88 -9.36 6.91
N ALA A 18 -5.79 -8.43 7.87
CA ALA A 18 -6.47 -7.15 7.75
C ALA A 18 -5.83 -6.31 6.63
N TYR A 19 -6.63 -5.43 6.03
CA TYR A 19 -6.13 -4.49 5.04
C TYR A 19 -5.34 -3.35 5.71
N PHE A 20 -4.49 -2.71 4.93
CA PHE A 20 -3.76 -1.51 5.31
C PHE A 20 -3.53 -0.66 4.07
N PHE A 21 -3.08 0.58 4.25
CA PHE A 21 -2.81 1.47 3.14
C PHE A 21 -1.33 1.53 2.79
N SER A 22 -0.99 1.85 1.54
CA SER A 22 0.40 2.07 1.11
C SER A 22 1.06 3.19 1.92
N THR A 23 0.31 4.22 2.30
CA THR A 23 0.75 5.32 3.18
C THR A 23 1.16 4.85 4.58
N ASP A 24 0.48 3.86 5.16
CA ASP A 24 0.86 3.30 6.46
C ASP A 24 2.26 2.64 6.40
N VAL A 25 2.59 2.00 5.27
CA VAL A 25 3.89 1.34 5.08
C VAL A 25 5.02 2.38 5.03
N VAL A 26 4.88 3.42 4.21
CA VAL A 26 5.90 4.48 4.09
C VAL A 26 6.03 5.28 5.37
N GLN A 27 4.94 5.58 6.09
CA GLN A 27 5.01 6.30 7.36
C GLN A 27 5.74 5.50 8.45
N GLN A 28 5.63 4.17 8.44
CA GLN A 28 6.36 3.31 9.36
C GLN A 28 7.87 3.33 9.09
N MET A 29 8.28 3.51 7.84
CA MET A 29 9.70 3.46 7.42
C MET A 29 10.37 4.82 7.38
N PHE A 30 9.66 5.83 6.89
CA PHE A 30 10.13 7.18 6.58
C PHE A 30 9.12 8.21 7.10
N PRO A 31 8.98 8.39 8.42
CA PRO A 31 7.95 9.26 9.00
C PRO A 31 8.08 10.74 8.61
N GLU A 32 9.26 11.19 8.17
CA GLU A 32 9.51 12.59 7.78
C GLU A 32 9.23 12.87 6.30
N ASP A 33 9.61 11.96 5.39
CA ASP A 33 9.54 12.16 3.93
C ASP A 33 8.53 11.24 3.21
N TRP A 34 7.59 10.63 3.96
CA TRP A 34 6.68 9.60 3.46
C TRP A 34 5.93 9.98 2.17
N GLU A 35 5.56 11.26 1.97
CA GLU A 35 4.84 11.75 0.79
C GLU A 35 5.62 11.48 -0.52
N GLN A 36 6.95 11.53 -0.47
CA GLN A 36 7.80 11.33 -1.65
C GLN A 36 7.87 9.85 -2.06
N PHE A 37 7.58 8.93 -1.14
CA PHE A 37 7.72 7.48 -1.36
C PHE A 37 6.39 6.77 -1.60
N VAL A 38 5.26 7.48 -1.55
CA VAL A 38 3.93 6.89 -1.77
C VAL A 38 3.83 6.27 -3.17
N GLU A 39 4.33 6.97 -4.19
CA GLU A 39 4.33 6.47 -5.57
C GLU A 39 5.16 5.19 -5.71
N GLU A 40 6.35 5.15 -5.11
CA GLU A 40 7.23 3.98 -5.16
C GLU A 40 6.61 2.76 -4.45
N VAL A 41 5.95 2.98 -3.30
CA VAL A 41 5.22 1.91 -2.60
C VAL A 41 4.01 1.46 -3.38
N ASN A 42 3.31 2.35 -4.07
CA ASN A 42 2.20 1.97 -4.93
C ASN A 42 2.65 1.08 -6.08
N THR A 43 3.70 1.48 -6.81
CA THR A 43 4.29 0.66 -7.87
C THR A 43 4.67 -0.70 -7.33
N THR A 44 5.36 -0.74 -6.19
CA THR A 44 5.76 -2.00 -5.54
C THR A 44 4.56 -2.86 -5.13
N ALA A 45 3.49 -2.26 -4.62
CA ALA A 45 2.28 -2.97 -4.23
C ALA A 45 1.55 -3.56 -5.45
N LEU A 46 1.54 -2.86 -6.57
CA LEU A 46 0.99 -3.33 -7.83
C LEU A 46 1.82 -4.49 -8.41
N GLU A 47 3.15 -4.39 -8.38
CA GLU A 47 4.03 -5.51 -8.76
C GLU A 47 3.73 -6.77 -7.92
N LEU A 48 3.59 -6.60 -6.59
CA LEU A 48 3.22 -7.72 -5.70
C LEU A 48 1.82 -8.27 -5.98
N GLN A 49 0.91 -7.46 -6.52
CA GLN A 49 -0.42 -7.91 -6.95
C GLN A 49 -0.33 -8.72 -8.23
N GLU A 50 0.47 -8.29 -9.21
CA GLU A 50 0.73 -9.05 -10.45
C GLU A 50 1.36 -10.41 -10.14
N GLU A 51 2.19 -10.49 -9.11
CA GLU A 51 2.76 -11.74 -8.60
C GLU A 51 1.77 -12.58 -7.76
N GLY A 52 0.57 -12.08 -7.47
CA GLY A 52 -0.44 -12.77 -6.67
C GLY A 52 -0.12 -12.87 -5.17
N LEU A 53 0.84 -12.06 -4.67
CA LEU A 53 1.25 -12.04 -3.28
C LEU A 53 0.37 -11.15 -2.40
N VAL A 54 -0.26 -10.14 -2.99
CA VAL A 54 -1.20 -9.23 -2.32
C VAL A 54 -2.39 -8.93 -3.23
N LYS A 55 -3.45 -8.38 -2.64
CA LYS A 55 -4.56 -7.78 -3.38
C LYS A 55 -4.57 -6.29 -3.13
N VAL A 56 -4.50 -5.51 -4.20
CA VAL A 56 -4.62 -4.07 -4.17
C VAL A 56 -6.03 -3.67 -4.60
N SER A 57 -6.57 -2.64 -3.97
CA SER A 57 -7.83 -2.01 -4.35
C SER A 57 -7.67 -0.50 -4.28
N GLU A 58 -8.09 0.18 -5.33
CA GLU A 58 -8.15 1.64 -5.34
C GLU A 58 -9.38 2.08 -4.54
N GLU A 59 -9.18 2.93 -3.54
CA GLU A 59 -10.30 3.65 -2.93
C GLU A 59 -10.48 4.93 -3.74
N TRP A 60 -11.43 4.90 -4.68
CA TRP A 60 -11.77 6.09 -5.45
C TRP A 60 -12.53 7.04 -4.52
N PRO A 61 -12.06 8.29 -4.31
CA PRO A 61 -12.84 9.27 -3.57
C PRO A 61 -14.11 9.53 -4.38
N SER A 62 -15.24 9.14 -3.80
CA SER A 62 -16.54 9.49 -4.34
C SER A 62 -16.72 11.00 -4.18
N ASP A 63 -16.44 11.73 -5.26
CA ASP A 63 -16.92 13.08 -5.54
C ASP A 63 -16.75 14.09 -4.37
N THR A 64 -15.52 14.60 -4.14
CA THR A 64 -15.29 15.96 -3.59
C THR A 64 -13.80 16.31 -3.55
N GLY A 65 -13.35 17.11 -4.52
CA GLY A 65 -12.50 18.31 -4.28
C GLY A 65 -11.03 18.20 -3.86
N ASP A 66 -10.50 17.07 -3.37
CA ASP A 66 -9.12 17.02 -2.85
C ASP A 66 -8.19 16.17 -3.73
N LEU A 67 -7.53 16.83 -4.70
CA LEU A 67 -6.61 16.22 -5.66
C LEU A 67 -5.32 15.65 -5.03
N HIS A 68 -5.10 15.80 -3.72
CA HIS A 68 -3.84 15.44 -3.04
C HIS A 68 -3.94 14.19 -2.14
N ARG A 69 -5.13 13.64 -1.87
CA ARG A 69 -5.29 12.41 -1.04
C ARG A 69 -5.34 11.11 -1.86
N ASN A 70 -5.11 11.19 -3.17
CA ASN A 70 -5.56 10.17 -4.12
C ASN A 70 -4.57 9.02 -4.38
N ASN A 71 -3.40 9.04 -3.73
CA ASN A 71 -2.34 8.08 -4.04
C ASN A 71 -2.24 6.94 -3.00
N SER A 72 -3.20 6.78 -2.10
CA SER A 72 -3.12 5.70 -1.10
C SER A 72 -3.86 4.45 -1.59
N LEU A 73 -3.12 3.36 -1.82
CA LEU A 73 -3.67 2.09 -2.26
C LEU A 73 -4.03 1.21 -1.07
N LYS A 74 -5.20 0.56 -1.12
CA LYS A 74 -5.61 -0.41 -0.10
C LYS A 74 -5.02 -1.77 -0.41
N ILE A 75 -4.14 -2.25 0.45
CA ILE A 75 -3.43 -3.52 0.32
C ILE A 75 -4.03 -4.53 1.29
N SER A 76 -4.26 -5.76 0.83
CA SER A 76 -4.83 -6.84 1.60
C SER A 76 -4.27 -8.20 1.16
N SER A 77 -4.57 -9.25 1.92
CA SER A 77 -4.14 -10.60 1.55
C SER A 77 -4.72 -11.03 0.19
N PRO A 78 -3.97 -11.82 -0.60
CA PRO A 78 -4.37 -12.20 -1.96
C PRO A 78 -5.62 -13.10 -2.01
N ASN A 79 -6.09 -13.62 -0.86
CA ASN A 79 -7.32 -14.39 -0.74
C ASN A 79 -8.13 -13.94 0.49
N LYS A 80 -9.33 -13.41 0.26
CA LYS A 80 -10.52 -13.78 1.04
C LYS A 80 -11.34 -14.68 0.13
N LEU A 81 -11.03 -15.98 0.14
CA LEU A 81 -11.95 -17.02 -0.29
C LEU A 81 -12.84 -17.36 0.90
#